data_AF-A0A830B660-F1
#
_entry.id   AF-A0A830B660-F1
#
_cell.length_a   1.000
_cell.length_b   1.000
_cell.length_c   1.000
_cell.angle_alpha   90.00
_cell.angle_beta   90.00
_cell.angle_gamma   90.00
#
_symmetry.space_group_name_H-M   'P 1'
#
loop_
_entity.id
_entity.type
_entity.pdbx_description
1 polymer ?
#
loop_
_entity_poly.entity_id
_entity_poly.type
_entity_poly.pdbx_seq_one_letter_code
_entity_poly.pdbx_strand_id
1 'polypeptide(L)'
;MSENKVLRAWEERVISEENEHRIVHYHLVDTTPNSLLAVVGIEKSRKHMIYSVTEDFLRAFGPTSTVHAGSRWRSRKDAVEFLSSVTSRDGPIFANSSMC
;
A
#
# COMPACT_ATOMS: atom_id res chain seq x y z
N MET A 1 -27.27 -16.22 5.72
CA MET A 1 -27.08 -15.09 4.78
C MET A 1 -25.66 -14.59 4.99
N SER A 2 -24.71 -15.04 4.18
CA SER A 2 -23.30 -14.68 4.37
C SER A 2 -23.11 -13.22 3.95
N GLU A 3 -22.83 -12.34 4.92
CA GLU A 3 -22.30 -11.01 4.63
C GLU A 3 -20.91 -11.22 4.02
N ASN A 4 -20.82 -11.20 2.69
CA ASN A 4 -19.57 -10.94 1.99
C ASN A 4 -19.20 -9.48 2.28
N LYS A 5 -18.78 -9.19 3.52
CA LYS A 5 -18.16 -7.92 3.88
C LYS A 5 -16.81 -7.95 3.19
N VAL A 6 -16.77 -7.44 1.96
CA VAL A 6 -15.50 -7.36 1.26
C VAL A 6 -14.65 -6.33 2.00
N LEU A 7 -13.57 -6.84 2.59
CA LEU A 7 -12.74 -6.14 3.56
C LEU A 7 -11.74 -5.26 2.82
N ARG A 8 -11.64 -3.99 3.22
CA ARG A 8 -10.47 -3.17 2.92
C ARG A 8 -9.24 -3.91 3.43
N ALA A 9 -8.29 -4.17 2.54
CA ALA A 9 -7.09 -4.89 2.89
C ALA A 9 -5.89 -4.32 2.14
N TRP A 10 -4.71 -4.80 2.54
CA TRP A 10 -3.49 -4.60 1.79
C TRP A 10 -2.87 -5.95 1.50
N GLU A 11 -2.16 -6.04 0.38
CA GLU A 11 -1.46 -7.24 -0.05
C GLU A 11 -0.01 -6.92 -0.37
N GLU A 12 0.87 -7.87 -0.08
CA GLU A 12 2.30 -7.81 -0.43
C GLU A 12 2.53 -8.60 -1.71
N ARG A 13 3.19 -7.98 -2.69
CA ARG A 13 3.55 -8.59 -3.98
C ARG A 13 5.06 -8.46 -4.19
N VAL A 14 5.76 -9.58 -4.28
CA VAL A 14 7.19 -9.59 -4.62
C VAL A 14 7.32 -9.44 -6.14
N ILE A 15 7.99 -8.39 -6.59
CA ILE A 15 8.14 -8.06 -8.02
C ILE A 15 9.46 -8.60 -8.57
N SER A 16 10.52 -8.50 -7.78
CA SER A 16 11.85 -9.00 -8.13
C SER A 16 12.56 -9.48 -6.88
N GLU A 17 13.25 -10.61 -7.00
CA GLU A 17 14.08 -11.21 -5.96
C GLU A 17 15.29 -11.87 -6.63
N GLU A 18 16.13 -11.06 -7.28
CA GLU A 18 17.33 -11.52 -7.97
C GLU A 18 18.59 -10.87 -7.37
N ASN A 19 19.67 -11.64 -7.20
CA ASN A 19 21.03 -11.16 -6.96
C ASN A 19 21.16 -9.97 -5.97
N GLU A 20 20.57 -10.08 -4.76
CA GLU A 20 20.63 -9.04 -3.70
C GLU A 20 19.83 -7.75 -3.99
N HIS A 21 18.92 -7.81 -4.96
CA HIS A 21 17.95 -6.76 -5.26
C HIS A 21 16.53 -7.31 -5.12
N ARG A 22 15.95 -7.13 -3.93
CA ARG A 22 14.53 -7.40 -3.69
C ARG A 22 13.67 -6.15 -3.88
N ILE A 23 12.62 -6.27 -4.68
CA ILE A 23 11.56 -5.26 -4.84
C ILE A 23 10.22 -5.85 -4.41
N VAL A 24 9.55 -5.18 -3.49
CA VAL A 24 8.26 -5.57 -2.92
C VAL A 24 7.28 -4.43 -3.05
N HIS A 25 6.11 -4.70 -3.60
CA HIS A 25 5.01 -3.76 -3.74
C HIS A 25 3.93 -4.07 -2.69
N TYR A 26 3.39 -3.03 -2.07
CA TYR A 26 2.25 -3.15 -1.19
C TYR A 26 1.06 -2.45 -1.84
N HIS A 27 0.05 -3.23 -2.20
CA HIS A 27 -1.16 -2.74 -2.84
C HIS A 27 -2.30 -2.64 -1.83
N LEU A 28 -3.07 -1.55 -1.92
CA LEU A 28 -4.38 -1.45 -1.28
C LEU A 28 -5.41 -2.09 -2.18
N VAL A 29 -6.26 -2.92 -1.59
CA VAL A 29 -7.36 -3.61 -2.26
C VAL A 29 -8.65 -3.42 -1.47
N ASP A 30 -9.77 -3.45 -2.17
CA ASP A 30 -11.09 -3.39 -1.56
C ASP A 30 -12.08 -4.27 -2.32
N THR A 31 -13.35 -3.90 -2.26
CA THR A 31 -14.46 -4.63 -2.89
C THR A 31 -14.49 -4.53 -4.40
N THR A 32 -13.69 -3.65 -4.97
CA THR A 32 -13.57 -3.43 -6.40
C THR A 32 -12.44 -4.30 -6.97
N PRO A 33 -12.41 -4.57 -8.28
CA PRO A 33 -11.27 -5.23 -8.93
C PRO A 33 -10.02 -4.34 -9.00
N ASN A 34 -10.09 -3.11 -8.45
CA ASN A 34 -8.99 -2.16 -8.51
C ASN A 34 -8.01 -2.42 -7.37
N SER A 35 -6.74 -2.14 -7.65
CA SER A 35 -5.69 -2.10 -6.63
C SER A 35 -4.88 -0.85 -6.82
N LEU A 36 -4.41 -0.26 -5.73
CA LEU A 36 -3.56 0.93 -5.75
C LEU A 36 -2.23 0.60 -5.10
N LEU A 37 -1.14 0.82 -5.82
CA LEU A 37 0.20 0.67 -5.26
C LEU A 37 0.42 1.77 -4.22
N ALA A 38 0.52 1.40 -2.93
CA ALA A 38 0.64 2.35 -1.84
C ALA A 38 2.08 2.57 -1.38
N VAL A 39 2.85 1.48 -1.29
CA VAL A 39 4.23 1.50 -0.81
C VAL A 39 5.09 0.60 -1.67
N VAL A 40 6.31 1.05 -1.97
CA VAL A 40 7.34 0.24 -2.63
C VAL A 40 8.50 0.04 -1.68
N GLY A 41 8.79 -1.22 -1.34
CA GLY A 41 9.98 -1.66 -0.63
C GLY A 41 11.08 -2.05 -1.60
N ILE A 42 12.24 -1.39 -1.52
CA ILE A 42 13.41 -1.69 -2.36
C ILE A 42 14.58 -2.04 -1.46
N GLU A 43 15.24 -3.16 -1.72
CA GLU A 43 16.53 -3.49 -1.13
C GLU A 43 17.62 -2.59 -1.74
N LYS A 44 18.13 -1.66 -0.92
CA LYS A 44 19.14 -0.68 -1.34
C LYS A 44 20.57 -1.21 -1.16
N SER A 45 20.75 -2.16 -0.26
CA SER A 45 21.98 -2.92 -0.01
C SER A 45 21.62 -4.21 0.72
N ARG A 46 22.58 -5.13 0.89
CA ARG A 46 22.37 -6.43 1.58
C ARG A 46 21.55 -6.27 2.86
N LYS A 47 20.34 -6.82 2.87
CA LYS A 47 19.40 -6.82 4.02
C LYS A 47 18.88 -5.44 4.45
N HIS A 48 19.10 -4.38 3.65
CA HIS A 48 18.60 -3.04 3.94
C HIS A 48 17.51 -2.67 2.95
N MET A 49 16.26 -2.90 3.36
CA MET A 49 15.10 -2.43 2.62
C MET A 49 14.73 -0.99 3.00
N ILE A 50 14.29 -0.22 2.01
CA ILE A 50 13.66 1.08 2.18
C ILE A 50 12.26 1.01 1.59
N TYR A 51 11.27 1.37 2.38
CA TYR A 51 9.87 1.40 2.00
C TYR A 51 9.46 2.84 1.75
N SER A 52 9.00 3.17 0.54
CA SER A 52 8.61 4.54 0.17
C SER A 52 7.13 4.59 -0.20
N VAL A 53 6.42 5.62 0.25
CA VAL A 53 5.07 5.92 -0.24
C VAL A 53 5.15 6.30 -1.71
N THR A 54 4.18 5.83 -2.50
CA THR A 54 4.11 6.15 -3.93
C THR A 54 3.38 7.46 -4.21
N GLU A 55 3.67 8.05 -5.36
CA GLU A 55 2.92 9.19 -5.87
C GLU A 55 1.46 8.84 -6.18
N ASP A 56 1.18 7.59 -6.57
CA ASP A 56 -0.17 7.09 -6.81
C ASP A 56 -1.03 7.14 -5.54
N PHE A 57 -0.45 6.73 -4.40
CA PHE A 57 -1.10 6.88 -3.11
C PHE A 57 -1.38 8.35 -2.78
N LEU A 58 -0.38 9.21 -2.94
CA LEU A 58 -0.51 10.64 -2.64
C LEU A 58 -1.53 11.32 -3.54
N ARG A 59 -1.69 10.88 -4.79
CA ARG A 59 -2.70 11.39 -5.70
C ARG A 59 -4.12 10.99 -5.28
N ALA A 60 -4.29 9.75 -4.81
CA ALA A 60 -5.60 9.24 -4.42
C ALA A 60 -6.04 9.72 -3.02
N PHE A 61 -5.12 9.78 -2.06
CA PHE A 61 -5.42 10.07 -0.64
C PHE A 61 -4.99 11.48 -0.20
N GLY A 62 -4.18 12.17 -0.99
CA GLY A 62 -3.49 13.38 -0.56
C GLY A 62 -2.40 13.10 0.48
N PRO A 63 -1.63 14.13 0.87
CA PRO A 63 -0.85 14.08 2.09
C PRO A 63 -1.78 13.86 3.30
N THR A 64 -1.38 12.99 4.21
CA THR A 64 -2.10 12.73 5.46
C THR A 64 -1.25 13.19 6.64
N SER A 65 -1.81 13.16 7.86
CA SER A 65 -1.04 13.45 9.08
C SER A 65 0.14 12.48 9.29
N THR A 66 0.10 11.30 8.66
CA THR A 66 1.10 10.24 8.82
C THR A 66 2.09 10.14 7.66
N VAL A 67 1.72 10.59 6.45
CA VAL A 67 2.57 10.48 5.26
C VAL A 67 2.44 11.67 4.31
N HIS A 68 3.54 12.03 3.65
CA HIS A 68 3.69 13.11 2.68
C HIS A 68 4.63 12.69 1.54
N ALA A 69 4.77 13.55 0.53
CA ALA A 69 5.73 13.35 -0.57
C ALA A 69 7.15 13.08 -0.03
N GLY A 70 7.72 11.94 -0.43
CA GLY A 70 9.05 11.50 0.04
C GLY A 70 9.07 10.78 1.40
N SER A 71 7.91 10.45 2.00
CA SER A 71 7.84 9.61 3.19
C SER A 71 8.44 8.22 2.95
N ARG A 72 9.35 7.81 3.85
CA ARG A 72 10.08 6.55 3.75
C ARG A 72 10.30 5.91 5.12
N TRP A 73 10.26 4.59 5.17
CA TRP A 73 10.56 3.78 6.34
C TRP A 73 11.75 2.86 6.09
N ARG A 74 12.51 2.59 7.16
CA ARG A 74 13.64 1.64 7.15
C ARG A 74 13.23 0.25 7.62
N SER A 75 12.03 0.10 8.20
CA SER A 75 11.50 -1.16 8.68
C SER A 75 10.22 -1.54 7.96
N ARG A 76 10.06 -2.84 7.69
CA ARG A 76 8.80 -3.38 7.16
C ARG A 76 7.64 -3.11 8.11
N LYS A 77 7.91 -3.16 9.42
CA LYS A 77 6.92 -2.97 10.47
C LYS A 77 6.24 -1.62 10.34
N ASP A 78 6.99 -0.53 10.20
CA ASP A 78 6.41 0.82 10.15
C ASP A 78 5.57 1.01 8.87
N ALA A 79 6.02 0.45 7.74
CA ALA A 79 5.25 0.47 6.50
C ALA A 79 3.93 -0.32 6.63
N VAL A 80 3.96 -1.49 7.27
CA VAL A 80 2.78 -2.32 7.52
C VAL A 80 1.82 -1.65 8.52
N GLU A 81 2.34 -0.99 9.56
CA GLU A 81 1.54 -0.24 10.51
C GLU A 81 0.80 0.92 9.81
N PHE A 82 1.49 1.64 8.93
CA PHE A 82 0.87 2.63 8.06
C PHE A 82 -0.25 2.02 7.19
N LEU A 83 -0.01 0.92 6.47
CA LEU A 83 -1.02 0.27 5.63
C LEU A 83 -2.24 -0.21 6.45
N SER A 84 -1.99 -0.70 7.67
CA SER A 84 -3.03 -1.11 8.61
C SER A 84 -3.85 0.11 9.08
N SER A 85 -3.22 1.25 9.30
CA SER A 85 -3.91 2.50 9.65
C SER A 85 -4.81 3.03 8.52
N VAL A 86 -4.44 2.79 7.26
CA VAL A 86 -5.25 3.19 6.09
C VAL A 86 -6.46 2.27 5.94
N THR A 87 -6.27 0.97 6.17
CA THR A 87 -7.29 -0.06 5.98
C THR A 87 -8.24 -0.24 7.17
N SER A 88 -7.91 0.32 8.35
CA SER A 88 -8.77 0.25 9.55
C SER A 88 -10.04 1.11 9.50
N ARG A 89 -10.17 1.99 8.50
CA ARG A 89 -11.34 2.85 8.31
C ARG A 89 -12.49 2.09 7.64
N ASP A 90 -13.73 2.49 7.88
CA ASP A 90 -14.92 1.95 7.19
C ASP A 90 -15.17 2.56 5.79
N GLY A 91 -15.81 1.78 4.91
CA GLY A 91 -16.20 2.17 3.52
C GLY A 91 -15.35 1.52 2.42
N PRO A 92 -15.53 1.87 1.13
CA PRO A 92 -14.67 1.44 0.01
C PRO A 92 -13.44 2.35 -0.13
N ILE A 93 -12.25 1.80 -0.43
CA ILE A 93 -11.00 2.56 -0.62
C ILE A 93 -11.09 3.37 -1.91
N PHE A 94 -11.60 2.73 -2.96
CA PHE A 94 -11.83 3.33 -4.25
C PHE A 94 -13.30 3.69 -4.34
N ALA A 95 -13.59 4.92 -4.77
CA ALA A 95 -14.96 5.24 -5.15
C ALA A 95 -15.38 4.26 -6.25
N ASN A 96 -16.54 3.60 -6.11
CA ASN A 96 -17.14 2.86 -7.22
C ASN A 96 -17.22 3.83 -8.39
N SER A 97 -16.41 3.61 -9.42
CA SER A 97 -16.57 4.30 -10.70
C SER A 97 -17.80 3.68 -11.35
N SER A 98 -18.97 4.11 -10.88
CA SER A 98 -20.28 3.82 -11.43
C SER A 98 -21.05 5.12 -11.28
N MET A 99 -21.37 5.73 -12.44
CA MET A 99 -21.91 7.09 -12.66
C MET A 99 -20.80 8.14 -12.76
N CYS A 100 -20.51 8.77 -13.91
CA CYS A 100 -21.40 9.18 -15.02
C CYS A 100 -20.87 8.80 -16.40
#